data_AF-A0A254T6V3-F1
#
_entry.id   AF-A0A254T6V3-F1
#
_cell.length_a   1.000
_cell.length_b   1.000
_cell.length_c   1.000
_cell.angle_alpha   90.00
_cell.angle_beta   90.00
_cell.angle_gamma   90.00
#
_symmetry.space_group_name_H-M   'P 1'
#
loop_
_entity.id
_entity.type
_entity.pdbx_description
1 polymer ?
#
loop_
_entity_poly.entity_id
_entity_poly.type
_entity_poly.pdbx_seq_one_letter_code
_entity_poly.pdbx_strand_id
1 'polypeptide(L)'
;MKPQATIYVTREAWTTSQAIKDLDYYDRCTLSDIEATDLTGKEGYYLKNANIMHIAPLPDNAHIALRLLPGESAIYSTHVCLPTNLRGCIFEKAPNIPERYAEIVRFWSGDTLNSNVGNAAYYQNITNRYEVDLSALHANPDLFSQRRSTPEIDALLSEGIVVCITGLADLLTDAPHDAFAEIAIPVDDAMLGLDNGGFMTQKGYDLRPKERVERIFLLVSDVRNSPDPNRIYIDALRYEELDYGFYY
;
A
#
# COMPACT_ATOMS: atom_id res chain seq x y z
N MET A 1 -4.06 -11.74 -18.45
CA MET A 1 -3.72 -10.95 -17.26
C MET A 1 -2.30 -11.32 -16.86
N LYS A 2 -1.45 -10.34 -16.53
CA LYS A 2 -0.19 -10.66 -15.84
C LYS A 2 -0.55 -11.12 -14.42
N PRO A 3 0.12 -12.15 -13.87
CA PRO A 3 -0.16 -12.61 -12.50
C PRO A 3 0.20 -11.51 -11.50
N GLN A 4 -0.71 -11.26 -10.55
CA GLN A 4 -0.49 -10.45 -9.36
C GLN A 4 -0.07 -11.40 -8.23
N ALA A 5 0.92 -11.01 -7.42
CA ALA A 5 1.33 -11.76 -6.24
C ALA A 5 0.23 -11.73 -5.16
N THR A 6 0.24 -12.73 -4.29
CA THR A 6 -0.66 -12.76 -3.14
C THR A 6 0.05 -12.17 -1.94
N ILE A 7 -0.58 -11.19 -1.29
CA ILE A 7 -0.14 -10.70 0.02
C ILE A 7 -0.82 -11.56 1.08
N TYR A 8 -0.03 -12.38 1.76
CA TYR A 8 -0.53 -13.20 2.85
C TYR A 8 -0.54 -12.38 4.15
N VAL A 9 -1.54 -12.60 4.99
CA VAL A 9 -1.70 -11.91 6.27
C VAL A 9 -2.18 -12.92 7.33
N THR A 10 -2.20 -12.53 8.60
CA THR A 10 -2.81 -13.37 9.64
C THR A 10 -4.30 -13.61 9.35
N ARG A 11 -4.89 -14.64 9.97
CA ARG A 11 -6.30 -14.96 9.74
C ARG A 11 -7.21 -13.84 10.26
N GLU A 12 -6.83 -13.22 11.37
CA GLU A 12 -7.51 -12.08 11.97
C GLU A 12 -7.41 -10.85 11.06
N ALA A 13 -6.22 -10.52 10.54
CA ALA A 13 -6.06 -9.41 9.61
C ALA A 13 -6.85 -9.61 8.32
N TRP A 14 -6.86 -10.84 7.79
CA TRP A 14 -7.69 -11.18 6.64
C TRP A 14 -9.18 -10.97 6.94
N THR A 15 -9.65 -11.44 8.10
CA THR A 15 -11.06 -11.29 8.51
C THR A 15 -11.45 -9.82 8.63
N THR A 16 -10.62 -9.00 9.29
CA THR A 16 -10.82 -7.54 9.40
C THR A 16 -10.86 -6.90 8.01
N SER A 17 -9.85 -7.17 7.16
CA SER A 17 -9.74 -6.59 5.82
C SER A 17 -10.97 -6.92 4.97
N GLN A 18 -11.47 -8.15 5.07
CA GLN A 18 -12.65 -8.60 4.33
C GLN A 18 -13.95 -7.97 4.85
N ALA A 19 -14.05 -7.71 6.16
CA ALA A 19 -15.22 -7.08 6.76
C ALA A 19 -15.36 -5.60 6.34
N ILE A 20 -14.23 -4.92 6.07
CA ILE A 20 -14.19 -3.48 5.80
C ILE A 20 -13.94 -3.12 4.32
N LYS A 21 -13.82 -4.11 3.42
CA LYS A 21 -13.43 -3.90 2.02
C LYS A 21 -14.45 -3.09 1.20
N ASP A 22 -15.72 -3.16 1.59
CA ASP A 22 -16.83 -2.49 0.91
C ASP A 22 -17.23 -1.17 1.58
N LEU A 23 -16.53 -0.81 2.67
CA LEU A 23 -16.78 0.43 3.40
C LEU A 23 -15.99 1.59 2.77
N ASP A 24 -16.66 2.73 2.65
CA ASP A 24 -16.01 4.01 2.31
C ASP A 24 -15.44 4.69 3.58
N TYR A 25 -14.83 5.86 3.41
CA TYR A 25 -14.29 6.64 4.52
C TYR A 25 -15.31 6.94 5.62
N TYR A 26 -16.53 7.34 5.29
CA TYR A 26 -17.51 7.75 6.31
C TYR A 26 -17.93 6.52 7.13
N ASP A 27 -18.20 5.41 6.45
CA ASP A 27 -18.50 4.15 7.10
C ASP A 27 -17.34 3.71 8.01
N ARG A 28 -16.09 3.85 7.55
CA ARG A 28 -14.90 3.51 8.35
C ARG A 28 -14.69 4.45 9.55
N CYS A 29 -14.91 5.75 9.37
CA CYS A 29 -14.83 6.75 10.45
C CYS A 29 -15.79 6.47 11.60
N THR A 30 -16.95 5.88 11.29
CA THR A 30 -18.00 5.61 12.27
C THR A 30 -17.90 4.22 12.90
N LEU A 31 -16.94 3.38 12.48
CA LEU A 31 -16.75 2.04 13.06
C LEU A 31 -16.48 2.08 14.57
N SER A 32 -15.75 3.09 15.03
CA SER A 32 -15.46 3.28 16.46
C SER A 32 -16.64 3.83 17.26
N ASP A 33 -17.72 4.29 16.61
CA ASP A 33 -18.89 4.83 17.30
C ASP A 33 -19.70 3.73 18.01
N ILE A 34 -19.56 2.48 17.55
CA ILE A 34 -20.24 1.31 18.12
C ILE A 34 -19.17 0.30 18.58
N GLU A 35 -18.92 0.27 19.89
CA GLU A 35 -17.90 -0.59 20.52
C GLU A 35 -18.02 -2.08 20.12
N ALA A 36 -19.25 -2.58 19.94
CA ALA A 36 -19.50 -3.98 19.57
C ALA A 36 -19.00 -4.36 18.16
N THR A 37 -18.79 -3.38 17.28
CA THR A 37 -18.32 -3.55 15.90
C THR A 37 -17.04 -2.80 15.60
N ASP A 38 -16.37 -2.27 16.64
CA ASP A 38 -15.16 -1.49 16.47
C ASP A 38 -13.98 -2.38 16.01
N LEU A 39 -13.60 -2.19 14.75
CA LEU A 39 -12.48 -2.86 14.11
C LEU A 39 -11.24 -1.95 14.00
N THR A 40 -11.34 -0.67 14.41
CA THR A 40 -10.31 0.35 14.17
C THR A 40 -8.97 0.00 14.81
N GLY A 41 -8.99 -0.75 15.93
CA GLY A 41 -7.80 -1.23 16.64
C GLY A 41 -7.23 -2.57 16.16
N LYS A 42 -7.93 -3.29 15.27
CA LYS A 42 -7.56 -4.65 14.86
C LYS A 42 -6.48 -4.64 13.77
N GLU A 43 -5.67 -5.68 13.71
CA GLU A 43 -4.80 -5.92 12.54
C GLU A 43 -5.66 -6.15 11.29
N GLY A 44 -5.11 -5.79 10.14
CA GLY A 44 -5.81 -5.74 8.86
C GLY A 44 -6.62 -4.48 8.63
N TYR A 45 -6.78 -3.61 9.63
CA TYR A 45 -7.60 -2.41 9.49
C TYR A 45 -7.00 -1.43 8.48
N TYR A 46 -5.68 -1.18 8.54
CA TYR A 46 -5.02 -0.20 7.67
C TYR A 46 -4.53 -0.77 6.35
N LEU A 47 -4.69 -2.07 6.12
CA LEU A 47 -4.28 -2.66 4.86
C LEU A 47 -5.09 -2.08 3.69
N LYS A 48 -4.43 -1.87 2.55
CA LYS A 48 -5.12 -1.46 1.33
C LYS A 48 -6.21 -2.47 0.97
N ASN A 49 -7.27 -1.92 0.37
CA ASN A 49 -8.55 -2.58 0.20
C ASN A 49 -8.42 -3.98 -0.45
N ALA A 50 -9.04 -4.98 0.18
CA ALA A 50 -9.03 -6.38 -0.26
C ALA A 50 -9.82 -6.64 -1.56
N ASN A 51 -10.62 -5.67 -2.05
CA ASN A 51 -11.21 -5.70 -3.38
C ASN A 51 -10.19 -5.38 -4.50
N ILE A 52 -9.02 -4.83 -4.15
CA ILE A 52 -7.98 -4.38 -5.08
C ILE A 52 -6.70 -5.19 -4.91
N MET A 53 -6.21 -5.30 -3.67
CA MET A 53 -5.04 -6.11 -3.36
C MET A 53 -5.47 -7.56 -3.14
N HIS A 54 -4.76 -8.49 -3.77
CA HIS A 54 -5.02 -9.91 -3.57
C HIS A 54 -4.48 -10.37 -2.21
N ILE A 55 -5.35 -10.36 -1.21
CA ILE A 55 -5.03 -10.72 0.18
C ILE A 55 -5.59 -12.10 0.52
N ALA A 56 -4.76 -12.95 1.13
CA ALA A 56 -5.15 -14.28 1.60
C ALA A 56 -4.66 -14.54 3.04
N PRO A 57 -5.34 -15.40 3.82
CA PRO A 57 -4.81 -15.83 5.11
C PRO A 57 -3.56 -16.69 4.89
N LEU A 58 -2.56 -16.51 5.75
CA LEU A 58 -1.37 -17.35 5.80
C LEU A 58 -1.78 -18.81 6.10
N PRO A 59 -1.24 -19.81 5.38
CA PRO A 59 -1.51 -21.21 5.69
C PRO A 59 -1.07 -21.59 7.11
N ASP A 60 -1.85 -22.44 7.79
CA ASP A 60 -1.56 -22.83 9.18
C ASP A 60 -0.21 -23.54 9.35
N ASN A 61 0.33 -24.13 8.28
CA ASN A 61 1.62 -24.82 8.23
C ASN A 61 2.71 -24.03 7.49
N ALA A 62 2.54 -22.71 7.33
CA ALA A 62 3.49 -21.88 6.62
C ALA A 62 4.88 -21.87 7.29
N HIS A 63 5.91 -22.09 6.49
CA HIS A 63 7.30 -21.98 6.95
C HIS A 63 7.80 -20.55 6.77
N ILE A 64 8.14 -19.88 7.87
CA ILE A 64 8.72 -18.53 7.83
C ILE A 64 10.25 -18.65 7.76
N ALA A 65 10.82 -18.29 6.61
CA ALA A 65 12.27 -18.34 6.35
C ALA A 65 13.00 -17.07 6.81
N LEU A 66 12.29 -15.94 6.85
CA LEU A 66 12.85 -14.64 7.23
C LEU A 66 11.81 -13.84 8.01
N ARG A 67 12.27 -13.10 9.03
CA ARG A 67 11.45 -12.11 9.74
C ARG A 67 12.14 -10.76 9.73
N LEU A 68 11.45 -9.74 9.24
CA LEU A 68 11.85 -8.35 9.33
C LEU A 68 10.94 -7.66 10.35
N LEU A 69 11.43 -7.57 11.59
CA LEU A 69 10.66 -7.06 12.73
C LEU A 69 11.27 -5.74 13.27
N PRO A 70 10.46 -4.73 13.61
CA PRO A 70 10.93 -3.45 14.18
C PRO A 70 11.82 -3.57 15.42
N GLY A 71 11.63 -4.63 16.22
CA GLY A 71 12.46 -4.92 17.40
C GLY A 71 13.92 -5.23 17.06
N GLU A 72 14.19 -5.69 15.85
CA GLU A 72 15.53 -5.98 15.32
C GLU A 72 16.04 -4.78 14.49
N SER A 73 16.04 -3.60 15.13
CA SER A 73 16.12 -2.30 14.45
C SER A 73 17.20 -2.16 13.38
N ALA A 74 18.40 -2.75 13.54
CA ALA A 74 19.48 -2.64 12.58
C ALA A 74 19.19 -3.36 11.25
N ILE A 75 18.72 -4.61 11.30
CA ILE A 75 18.34 -5.38 10.10
C ILE A 75 17.07 -4.77 9.51
N TYR A 76 16.08 -4.49 10.35
CA TYR A 76 14.80 -3.96 9.90
C TYR A 76 14.94 -2.63 9.17
N SER A 77 15.62 -1.64 9.75
CA SER A 77 15.79 -0.32 9.13
C SER A 77 16.68 -0.31 7.89
N THR A 78 17.50 -1.36 7.70
CA THR A 78 18.28 -1.55 6.47
C THR A 78 17.39 -1.99 5.31
N HIS A 79 16.40 -2.84 5.59
CA HIS A 79 15.62 -3.51 4.56
C HIS A 79 14.21 -2.95 4.38
N VAL A 80 13.62 -2.30 5.39
CA VAL A 80 12.24 -1.82 5.35
C VAL A 80 12.19 -0.32 5.57
N CYS A 81 11.59 0.41 4.62
CA CYS A 81 11.33 1.84 4.76
C CYS A 81 9.99 2.23 4.13
N LEU A 82 9.41 3.35 4.57
CA LEU A 82 8.21 3.94 3.98
C LEU A 82 8.57 5.33 3.48
N PRO A 83 9.08 5.44 2.24
CA PRO A 83 9.66 6.68 1.72
C PRO A 83 8.60 7.77 1.57
N THR A 84 8.89 8.96 2.10
CA THR A 84 7.99 10.12 2.03
C THR A 84 7.72 10.55 0.59
N ASN A 85 8.65 10.30 -0.33
CA ASN A 85 8.50 10.58 -1.75
C ASN A 85 7.72 9.51 -2.53
N LEU A 86 7.18 8.48 -1.89
CA LEU A 86 6.18 7.57 -2.48
C LEU A 86 4.90 7.53 -1.63
N ARG A 87 4.68 8.57 -0.81
CA ARG A 87 3.45 8.73 -0.02
C ARG A 87 2.45 9.61 -0.76
N GLY A 88 1.17 9.30 -0.60
CA GLY A 88 0.08 9.94 -1.31
C GLY A 88 -0.12 9.31 -2.68
N CYS A 89 -0.49 10.13 -3.65
CA CYS A 89 -0.84 9.68 -4.99
C CYS A 89 0.36 9.83 -5.92
N ILE A 90 0.82 8.71 -6.47
CA ILE A 90 2.00 8.65 -7.32
C ILE A 90 1.57 8.30 -8.73
N PHE A 91 1.93 9.14 -9.71
CA PHE A 91 1.55 8.97 -11.11
C PHE A 91 2.74 8.57 -11.97
N GLU A 92 2.51 7.90 -13.10
CA GLU A 92 3.53 7.31 -13.96
C GLU A 92 4.55 8.31 -14.53
N LYS A 93 4.15 9.56 -14.83
CA LYS A 93 5.04 10.61 -15.34
C LYS A 93 5.56 11.55 -14.23
N ALA A 94 5.26 11.29 -12.97
CA ALA A 94 5.78 12.10 -11.86
C ALA A 94 7.32 12.04 -11.78
N PRO A 95 8.01 13.10 -11.32
CA PRO A 95 9.45 13.05 -11.17
C PRO A 95 9.89 12.11 -10.04
N ASN A 96 11.13 11.62 -10.11
CA ASN A 96 11.79 10.86 -9.03
C ASN A 96 11.10 9.52 -8.65
N ILE A 97 10.45 8.88 -9.62
CA ILE A 97 9.90 7.53 -9.45
C ILE A 97 11.03 6.50 -9.59
N PRO A 98 11.08 5.47 -8.72
CA PRO A 98 12.02 4.38 -8.87
C PRO A 98 11.93 3.67 -10.22
N GLU A 99 13.03 3.08 -10.66
CA GLU A 99 13.05 2.26 -11.86
C GLU A 99 12.03 1.12 -11.76
N ARG A 100 11.25 0.90 -12.84
CA ARG A 100 10.24 -0.17 -12.94
C ARG A 100 9.14 -0.14 -11.87
N TYR A 101 8.99 0.97 -11.14
CA TYR A 101 8.00 1.12 -10.08
C TYR A 101 6.58 0.70 -10.48
N ALA A 102 6.12 1.12 -11.67
CA ALA A 102 4.81 0.76 -12.20
C ALA A 102 4.61 -0.76 -12.37
N GLU A 103 5.66 -1.49 -12.79
CA GLU A 103 5.61 -2.95 -12.90
C GLU A 103 5.55 -3.59 -11.52
N ILE A 104 6.40 -3.12 -10.59
CA ILE A 104 6.55 -3.67 -9.25
C ILE A 104 5.27 -3.48 -8.44
N VAL A 105 4.74 -2.26 -8.36
CA VAL A 105 3.53 -1.98 -7.57
C VAL A 105 2.31 -2.70 -8.15
N ARG A 106 2.14 -2.75 -9.47
CA ARG A 106 1.04 -3.54 -10.07
C ARG A 106 1.16 -5.03 -9.76
N PHE A 107 2.37 -5.57 -9.72
CA PHE A 107 2.59 -6.97 -9.36
C PHE A 107 2.21 -7.26 -7.90
N TRP A 108 2.54 -6.39 -6.96
CA TRP A 108 2.32 -6.63 -5.53
C TRP A 108 0.99 -6.12 -4.99
N SER A 109 0.58 -4.93 -5.40
CA SER A 109 -0.56 -4.20 -4.83
C SER A 109 -1.83 -4.27 -5.68
N GLY A 110 -1.71 -4.67 -6.94
CA GLY A 110 -2.81 -4.68 -7.89
C GLY A 110 -3.08 -3.31 -8.49
N ASP A 111 -4.33 -3.10 -8.90
CA ASP A 111 -4.77 -1.81 -9.45
C ASP A 111 -4.86 -0.73 -8.35
N THR A 112 -5.23 0.48 -8.75
CA THR A 112 -5.52 1.56 -7.80
C THR A 112 -7.03 1.70 -7.58
N LEU A 113 -7.40 2.02 -6.34
CA LEU A 113 -8.74 2.30 -5.84
C LEU A 113 -9.30 3.54 -6.52
N ASN A 114 -8.45 4.53 -6.82
CA ASN A 114 -8.87 5.75 -7.50
C ASN A 114 -9.07 5.53 -8.99
N SER A 115 -10.32 5.22 -9.30
CA SER A 115 -10.93 5.54 -10.58
C SER A 115 -12.35 6.07 -10.34
N ASN A 116 -12.49 7.39 -10.45
CA ASN A 116 -13.65 8.08 -11.02
C ASN A 116 -14.73 8.68 -10.10
N VAL A 117 -14.40 9.22 -8.92
CA VAL A 117 -15.35 10.06 -8.17
C VAL A 117 -14.76 11.46 -7.92
N GLY A 118 -15.29 12.47 -8.63
CA GLY A 118 -15.10 13.88 -8.27
C GLY A 118 -14.17 14.68 -9.19
N ASN A 119 -14.70 15.81 -9.70
CA ASN A 119 -13.94 16.84 -10.40
C ASN A 119 -13.04 17.60 -9.42
N ALA A 120 -11.78 17.20 -9.25
CA ALA A 120 -10.72 18.07 -8.75
C ALA A 120 -9.35 17.49 -9.14
N ALA A 121 -8.38 18.39 -9.31
CA ALA A 121 -7.01 18.13 -9.75
C ALA A 121 -6.07 18.87 -8.80
N TYR A 122 -5.17 18.18 -8.09
CA TYR A 122 -3.83 18.59 -7.58
C TYR A 122 -3.36 17.52 -6.56
N TYR A 123 -2.19 16.86 -6.72
CA TYR A 123 -1.76 15.82 -5.75
C TYR A 123 -0.42 16.05 -5.07
N GLN A 124 -0.51 16.04 -3.74
CA GLN A 124 0.59 16.05 -2.79
C GLN A 124 1.12 14.63 -2.60
N ASN A 125 2.14 14.30 -3.38
CA ASN A 125 3.31 13.76 -2.73
C ASN A 125 3.95 14.94 -1.97
N ILE A 126 4.03 14.85 -0.65
CA ILE A 126 4.46 15.98 0.19
C ILE A 126 5.88 16.48 -0.11
N THR A 127 6.67 15.65 -0.78
CA THR A 127 8.04 15.95 -1.17
C THR A 127 8.17 16.37 -2.64
N ASN A 128 7.12 16.19 -3.44
CA ASN A 128 7.14 16.46 -4.87
C ASN A 128 5.74 16.86 -5.36
N ARG A 129 5.52 18.17 -5.56
CA ARG A 129 4.29 18.65 -6.18
C ARG A 129 4.28 18.23 -7.64
N TYR A 130 3.26 17.47 -8.04
CA TYR A 130 3.04 17.05 -9.41
C TYR A 130 1.61 17.36 -9.84
N GLU A 131 1.47 17.92 -11.04
CA GLU A 131 0.19 18.31 -11.62
C GLU A 131 -0.08 17.44 -12.85
N VAL A 132 -1.24 16.79 -12.85
CA VAL A 132 -1.72 16.02 -13.99
C VAL A 132 -2.65 16.91 -14.80
N ASP A 133 -2.39 17.05 -16.09
CA ASP A 133 -3.30 17.75 -17.00
C ASP A 133 -4.56 16.91 -17.23
N LEU A 134 -5.71 17.42 -16.77
CA LEU A 134 -7.03 16.79 -16.97
C LEU A 134 -7.81 17.46 -18.12
N SER A 135 -7.20 18.30 -18.95
CA SER A 135 -7.89 18.97 -20.07
C SER A 135 -8.52 17.97 -21.07
N ALA A 136 -7.80 16.88 -21.37
CA ALA A 136 -8.29 15.81 -22.24
C ALA A 136 -9.56 15.13 -21.70
N LEU A 137 -9.69 15.11 -20.38
CA LEU A 137 -10.74 14.47 -19.63
C LEU A 137 -12.02 15.31 -19.60
N HIS A 138 -11.86 16.63 -19.49
CA HIS A 138 -12.95 17.57 -19.72
C HIS A 138 -13.49 17.50 -21.15
N ALA A 139 -12.60 17.29 -22.13
CA ALA A 139 -12.97 17.16 -23.54
C ALA A 139 -13.63 15.81 -23.86
N ASN A 140 -13.24 14.74 -23.16
CA ASN A 140 -13.80 13.41 -23.33
C ASN A 140 -13.92 12.68 -21.98
N PRO A 141 -15.08 12.78 -21.32
CA PRO A 141 -15.34 12.10 -20.05
C PRO A 141 -15.23 10.58 -20.13
N ASP A 142 -15.35 9.96 -21.31
CA ASP A 142 -15.26 8.51 -21.45
C ASP A 142 -13.82 7.98 -21.26
N LEU A 143 -12.81 8.85 -21.36
CA LEU A 143 -11.40 8.50 -21.06
C LEU A 143 -11.22 8.06 -19.59
N PHE A 144 -12.09 8.50 -18.68
CA PHE A 144 -12.10 8.05 -17.28
C PHE A 144 -12.41 6.56 -17.12
N SER A 145 -13.27 6.00 -17.98
CA SER A 145 -13.78 4.64 -17.81
C SER A 145 -12.72 3.56 -18.04
N GLN A 146 -11.55 3.93 -18.57
CA GLN A 146 -10.60 2.97 -19.14
C GLN A 146 -9.51 2.49 -18.15
N ARG A 147 -9.41 3.07 -16.93
CA ARG A 147 -8.46 2.66 -15.85
C ARG A 147 -7.02 2.39 -16.32
N ARG A 148 -6.58 3.01 -17.42
CA ARG A 148 -5.28 2.78 -18.06
C ARG A 148 -4.67 4.13 -18.40
N SER A 149 -3.34 4.22 -18.35
CA SER A 149 -2.66 5.39 -18.91
C SER A 149 -3.07 5.52 -20.36
N THR A 150 -3.57 6.70 -20.69
CA THR A 150 -3.70 7.13 -22.07
C THR A 150 -2.54 8.09 -22.33
N PRO A 151 -2.07 8.24 -23.57
CA PRO A 151 -1.14 9.32 -23.90
C PRO A 151 -1.59 10.68 -23.31
N GLU A 152 -2.90 10.89 -23.26
CA GLU A 152 -3.61 12.08 -22.85
C GLU A 152 -3.74 12.27 -21.33
N ILE A 153 -3.73 11.19 -20.53
CA ILE A 153 -3.93 11.26 -19.07
C ILE A 153 -2.94 10.33 -18.37
N ASP A 154 -2.16 10.90 -17.46
CA ASP A 154 -1.17 10.15 -16.69
C ASP A 154 -1.84 9.13 -15.74
N ALA A 155 -1.28 7.93 -15.64
CA ALA A 155 -1.86 6.86 -14.81
C ALA A 155 -1.45 6.99 -13.35
N LEU A 156 -2.40 6.80 -12.45
CA LEU A 156 -2.13 6.58 -11.02
C LEU A 156 -1.50 5.19 -10.83
N LEU A 157 -0.39 5.13 -10.10
CA LEU A 157 0.36 3.91 -9.81
C LEU A 157 0.16 3.40 -8.39
N SER A 158 0.02 4.31 -7.41
CA SER A 158 -0.21 3.97 -6.00
C SER A 158 -0.92 5.11 -5.29
N GLU A 159 -1.55 4.80 -4.15
CA GLU A 159 -2.31 5.76 -3.35
C GLU A 159 -2.25 5.39 -1.85
N GLY A 160 -1.64 6.26 -1.03
CA GLY A 160 -1.51 6.00 0.40
C GLY A 160 -0.05 5.89 0.82
N ILE A 161 0.34 4.84 1.55
CA ILE A 161 1.71 4.69 2.03
C ILE A 161 2.34 3.41 1.47
N VAL A 162 3.39 3.63 0.67
CA VAL A 162 4.17 2.56 0.05
C VAL A 162 5.21 2.05 1.03
N VAL A 163 5.21 0.74 1.24
CA VAL A 163 6.25 -0.01 1.93
C VAL A 163 7.30 -0.44 0.91
N CYS A 164 8.53 -0.01 1.13
CA CYS A 164 9.70 -0.37 0.35
C CYS A 164 10.50 -1.44 1.10
N ILE A 165 10.72 -2.58 0.46
CA ILE A 165 11.51 -3.69 0.99
C ILE A 165 12.69 -3.93 0.06
N THR A 166 13.92 -3.85 0.57
CA THR A 166 15.14 -3.96 -0.22
C THR A 166 15.97 -5.20 0.15
N GLY A 167 16.71 -5.75 -0.82
CA GLY A 167 17.63 -6.88 -0.60
C GLY A 167 16.96 -8.20 -0.22
N LEU A 168 15.65 -8.31 -0.44
CA LEU A 168 14.88 -9.48 0.00
C LEU A 168 15.30 -10.76 -0.73
N ALA A 169 15.63 -10.67 -2.03
CA ALA A 169 16.10 -11.82 -2.79
C ALA A 169 17.42 -12.37 -2.24
N ASP A 170 18.37 -11.50 -1.89
CA ASP A 170 19.65 -11.91 -1.32
C ASP A 170 19.45 -12.62 0.04
N LEU A 171 18.60 -12.05 0.91
CA LEU A 171 18.25 -12.64 2.22
C LEU A 171 17.54 -14.00 2.09
N LEU A 172 16.86 -14.26 0.97
CA LEU A 172 16.08 -15.48 0.71
C LEU A 172 16.76 -16.40 -0.32
N THR A 173 18.05 -16.22 -0.59
CA THR A 173 18.78 -16.98 -1.62
C THR A 173 18.61 -18.50 -1.43
N ASP A 174 18.78 -18.99 -0.21
CA ASP A 174 18.71 -20.42 0.12
C ASP A 174 17.34 -20.87 0.64
N ALA A 175 16.35 -19.96 0.68
CA ALA A 175 15.02 -20.29 1.20
C ALA A 175 14.22 -21.19 0.23
N PRO A 176 13.38 -22.11 0.74
CA PRO A 176 12.43 -22.86 -0.11
C PRO A 176 11.44 -21.94 -0.83
N HIS A 177 11.00 -22.33 -2.03
CA HIS A 177 10.06 -21.54 -2.85
C HIS A 177 8.66 -21.36 -2.22
N ASP A 178 8.28 -22.29 -1.34
CA ASP A 178 7.03 -22.36 -0.61
C ASP A 178 7.12 -21.75 0.80
N ALA A 179 8.29 -21.22 1.18
CA ALA A 179 8.47 -20.49 2.42
C ALA A 179 8.03 -19.02 2.27
N PHE A 180 7.95 -18.33 3.41
CA PHE A 180 7.49 -16.94 3.49
C PHE A 180 8.51 -16.04 4.20
N ALA A 181 8.54 -14.78 3.79
CA ALA A 181 9.15 -13.69 4.56
C ALA A 181 8.06 -12.93 5.31
N GLU A 182 8.20 -12.77 6.63
CA GLU A 182 7.33 -11.95 7.47
C GLU A 182 7.87 -10.52 7.55
N ILE A 183 7.02 -9.54 7.28
CA ILE A 183 7.33 -8.11 7.41
C ILE A 183 6.30 -7.49 8.34
N ALA A 184 6.79 -6.95 9.46
CA ALA A 184 5.98 -6.27 10.45
C ALA A 184 6.08 -4.75 10.26
N ILE A 185 4.96 -4.07 10.04
CA ILE A 185 4.86 -2.64 9.79
C ILE A 185 4.17 -1.98 10.99
N PRO A 186 4.88 -1.24 11.86
CA PRO A 186 4.27 -0.50 12.96
C PRO A 186 3.18 0.45 12.46
N VAL A 187 2.08 0.55 13.19
CA VAL A 187 1.03 1.54 12.89
C VAL A 187 1.50 2.91 13.37
N ASP A 188 1.63 3.87 12.46
CA ASP A 188 1.84 5.27 12.80
C ASP A 188 0.52 6.03 12.83
N ASP A 189 -0.11 6.10 14.01
CA ASP A 189 -1.40 6.76 14.18
C ASP A 189 -1.39 8.23 13.71
N ALA A 190 -0.23 8.90 13.77
CA ALA A 190 -0.08 10.27 13.25
C ALA A 190 -0.18 10.35 11.71
N MET A 191 0.05 9.24 11.01
CA MET A 191 0.00 9.11 9.55
C MET A 191 -1.25 8.38 9.05
N LEU A 192 -1.76 7.42 9.83
CA LEU A 192 -2.85 6.52 9.44
C LEU A 192 -4.19 6.80 10.15
N GLY A 193 -4.18 7.53 11.28
CA GLY A 193 -5.39 7.84 12.03
C GLY A 193 -6.36 8.75 11.26
N LEU A 194 -7.59 8.88 11.72
CA LEU A 194 -8.60 9.70 11.03
C LEU A 194 -8.19 11.19 10.96
N ASP A 195 -7.57 11.72 12.01
CA ASP A 195 -7.10 13.10 12.08
C ASP A 195 -5.72 13.33 11.42
N ASN A 196 -5.13 12.30 10.76
CA ASN A 196 -3.84 12.12 10.03
C ASN A 196 -2.91 13.33 9.72
N GLY A 197 -2.79 14.34 10.57
CA GLY A 197 -2.09 15.58 10.26
C GLY A 197 -0.62 15.40 9.90
N GLY A 198 -0.01 14.25 10.25
CA GLY A 198 1.33 13.88 9.80
C GLY A 198 1.43 13.49 8.32
N PHE A 199 0.38 12.91 7.72
CA PHE A 199 0.35 12.40 6.34
C PHE A 199 0.61 13.51 5.31
N MET A 200 0.22 14.74 5.63
CA MET A 200 0.43 15.92 4.77
C MET A 200 1.68 16.72 5.15
N THR A 201 2.61 16.17 5.95
CA THR A 201 3.84 16.88 6.40
C THR A 201 5.11 16.20 5.89
N GLN A 202 6.26 16.88 5.88
CA GLN A 202 7.53 16.24 5.48
C GLN A 202 8.05 15.20 6.49
N LYS A 203 7.33 14.96 7.60
CA LYS A 203 7.70 13.97 8.60
C LYS A 203 7.70 12.57 7.98
N GLY A 204 8.78 11.82 8.23
CA GLY A 204 8.89 10.40 7.88
C GLY A 204 7.95 9.53 8.72
N TYR A 205 7.60 8.37 8.18
CA TYR A 205 6.80 7.37 8.88
C TYR A 205 7.57 6.79 10.08
N ASP A 206 6.94 6.69 11.24
CA ASP A 206 7.57 6.17 12.45
C ASP A 206 7.61 4.64 12.48
N LEU A 207 8.79 4.11 12.18
CA LEU A 207 9.10 2.68 12.11
C LEU A 207 9.58 2.07 13.44
N ARG A 208 9.56 2.82 14.55
CA ARG A 208 9.95 2.27 15.86
C ARG A 208 8.96 1.17 16.31
N PRO A 209 9.38 0.23 17.18
CA PRO A 209 8.49 -0.75 17.76
C PRO A 209 7.26 -0.10 18.42
N LYS A 210 6.08 -0.63 18.12
CA LYS A 210 4.78 -0.19 18.66
C LYS A 210 3.93 -1.40 19.00
N GLU A 211 2.90 -1.20 19.82
CA GLU A 211 1.95 -2.26 20.18
C GLU A 211 1.12 -2.71 18.97
N ARG A 212 0.72 -1.74 18.13
CA ARG A 212 -0.07 -1.98 16.92
C ARG A 212 0.84 -2.15 15.71
N VAL A 213 0.66 -3.25 14.99
CA VAL A 213 1.51 -3.66 13.87
C VAL A 213 0.64 -4.35 12.82
N GLU A 214 0.79 -3.97 11.55
CA GLU A 214 0.31 -4.73 10.42
C GLU A 214 1.36 -5.77 10.01
N ARG A 215 0.95 -7.02 9.78
CA ARG A 215 1.85 -8.10 9.35
C ARG A 215 1.48 -8.59 7.98
N ILE A 216 2.45 -8.54 7.07
CA ILE A 216 2.34 -9.14 5.75
C ILE A 216 3.38 -10.24 5.58
N PHE A 217 3.03 -11.24 4.79
CA PHE A 217 3.86 -12.38 4.47
C PHE A 217 3.99 -12.51 2.96
N LEU A 218 5.22 -12.53 2.46
CA LEU A 218 5.52 -12.63 1.04
C LEU A 218 6.03 -14.03 0.74
N LEU A 219 5.40 -14.71 -0.20
CA LEU A 219 5.83 -16.03 -0.66
C LEU A 219 7.18 -15.89 -1.40
N VAL A 220 8.16 -16.72 -1.05
CA VAL A 220 9.52 -16.65 -1.63
C VAL A 220 9.50 -16.79 -3.15
N SER A 221 8.63 -17.63 -3.71
CA SER A 221 8.47 -17.74 -5.16
C SER A 221 7.94 -16.46 -5.80
N ASP A 222 7.02 -15.73 -5.15
CA ASP A 222 6.55 -14.43 -5.64
C ASP A 222 7.63 -13.35 -5.53
N VAL A 223 8.45 -13.37 -4.46
CA VAL A 223 9.63 -12.50 -4.33
C VAL A 223 10.59 -12.69 -5.50
N ARG A 224 10.90 -13.94 -5.85
CA ARG A 224 11.79 -14.28 -6.98
C ARG A 224 11.19 -13.91 -8.34
N ASN A 225 9.86 -13.89 -8.45
CA ASN A 225 9.14 -13.52 -9.67
C ASN A 225 8.80 -12.02 -9.74
N SER A 226 9.08 -11.25 -8.67
CA SER A 226 8.92 -9.79 -8.65
C SER A 226 9.66 -9.19 -9.84
N PRO A 227 9.11 -8.14 -10.49
CA PRO A 227 9.82 -7.41 -11.53
C PRO A 227 11.23 -7.02 -11.06
N ASP A 228 11.37 -6.49 -9.85
CA ASP A 228 12.66 -6.33 -9.17
C ASP A 228 12.62 -7.09 -7.81
N PRO A 229 13.32 -8.24 -7.71
CA PRO A 229 13.38 -9.01 -6.45
C PRO A 229 14.16 -8.34 -5.32
N ASN A 230 14.99 -7.33 -5.64
CA ASN A 230 15.81 -6.61 -4.67
C ASN A 230 15.22 -5.26 -4.26
N ARG A 231 14.17 -4.80 -4.93
CA ARG A 231 13.43 -3.58 -4.60
C ARG A 231 11.94 -3.82 -4.79
N ILE A 232 11.27 -4.19 -3.70
CA ILE A 232 9.84 -4.43 -3.67
C ILE A 232 9.15 -3.18 -3.15
N TYR A 233 8.14 -2.73 -3.88
CA TYR A 233 7.27 -1.62 -3.49
C TYR A 233 5.85 -2.15 -3.37
N ILE A 234 5.26 -2.01 -2.19
CA ILE A 234 3.89 -2.43 -1.90
C ILE A 234 3.15 -1.21 -1.40
N ASP A 235 2.18 -0.75 -2.18
CA ASP A 235 1.13 0.16 -1.71
C ASP A 235 0.24 -0.59 -0.72
N ALA A 236 0.73 -0.70 0.52
CA ALA A 236 0.23 -1.64 1.52
C ALA A 236 -0.75 -1.01 2.48
N LEU A 237 -0.58 0.28 2.78
CA LEU A 237 -1.33 0.97 3.81
C LEU A 237 -2.26 2.02 3.20
N ARG A 238 -3.54 1.88 3.49
CA ARG A 238 -4.58 2.79 3.04
C ARG A 238 -4.47 4.12 3.79
N TYR A 239 -4.63 5.20 3.03
CA TYR A 239 -4.96 6.51 3.58
C TYR A 239 -6.49 6.68 3.57
N GLU A 240 -7.10 7.03 4.70
CA GLU A 240 -8.55 6.97 4.83
C GLU A 240 -9.26 7.97 3.90
N GLU A 241 -8.77 9.20 3.76
CA GLU A 241 -9.41 10.25 2.95
C GLU A 241 -9.28 10.03 1.42
N LEU A 242 -8.70 8.91 0.98
CA LEU A 242 -8.57 8.57 -0.46
C LEU A 242 -9.91 8.50 -1.20
N ASP A 243 -11.03 8.23 -0.49
CA ASP A 243 -12.35 8.05 -1.11
C ASP A 243 -12.99 9.34 -1.65
N TYR A 244 -12.58 10.50 -1.16
CA TYR A 244 -13.14 11.79 -1.62
C TYR A 244 -12.42 12.34 -2.85
N GLY A 245 -11.54 11.54 -3.44
CA GLY A 245 -10.52 12.06 -4.30
C GLY A 245 -9.60 12.95 -3.49
N PHE A 246 -9.63 14.23 -3.78
CA PHE A 246 -8.40 14.82 -4.27
C PHE A 246 -8.44 16.32 -4.00
N TYR A 247 -7.97 16.73 -2.82
CA TYR A 247 -8.15 18.11 -2.33
C TYR A 247 -6.85 18.90 -2.24
N TYR A 248 -7.02 20.22 -2.39
CA TYR A 248 -6.06 21.27 -2.06
C TYR A 248 -6.68 22.18 -1.00
#